data_AF-A0AAW2RMQ7-F1
#
_entry.id   AF-A0AAW2RMQ7-F1
#
_cell.length_a   1.000
_cell.length_b   1.000
_cell.length_c   1.000
_cell.angle_alpha   90.00
_cell.angle_beta   90.00
_cell.angle_gamma   90.00
#
_symmetry.space_group_name_H-M   'P 1'
#
loop_
_entity.id
_entity.type
_entity.pdbx_description
1 polymer ?
#
loop_
_entity_poly.entity_id
_entity_poly.type
_entity_poly.pdbx_seq_one_letter_code
_entity_poly.pdbx_strand_id
1 'polypeptide(L)'
;MLPESLTCLHNLQTLKLTASDQLLELPKGLRAMKNLWFLEIESFHSLLCTPPGLGDLIYLHELSIFIVGQDVSHQIDQLKELNLGGNLSIQGLDNVSNIEDAKRANLITKNNLTSLSLSWTIDGKKTP
;
A
#
# COMPACT_ATOMS: atom_id res chain seq x y z
N MET A 1 -13.93 6.95 5.97
CA MET A 1 -13.24 7.23 4.69
C MET A 1 -12.63 8.61 4.75
N LEU A 2 -11.43 8.80 4.17
CA LEU A 2 -10.81 10.12 4.04
C LEU A 2 -11.39 10.88 2.83
N PRO A 3 -11.46 12.22 2.89
CA PRO A 3 -11.98 13.01 1.78
C PRO A 3 -11.00 13.06 0.60
N GLU A 4 -11.54 13.04 -0.62
CA GLU A 4 -10.73 13.14 -1.85
C GLU A 4 -9.98 14.48 -1.94
N SER A 5 -10.47 15.54 -1.29
CA SER A 5 -9.77 16.83 -1.24
C SER A 5 -8.38 16.76 -0.57
N LEU A 6 -8.08 15.70 0.19
CA LEU A 6 -6.73 15.46 0.72
C LEU A 6 -5.68 15.36 -0.40
N THR A 7 -6.07 14.87 -1.58
CA THR A 7 -5.14 14.65 -2.70
C THR A 7 -4.70 15.95 -3.38
N CYS A 8 -5.31 17.08 -3.01
CA CYS A 8 -4.91 18.42 -3.43
C CYS A 8 -3.68 18.94 -2.66
N LEU A 9 -3.24 18.24 -1.62
CA LEU A 9 -2.05 18.60 -0.85
C LEU A 9 -0.77 18.14 -1.56
N HIS A 10 -0.48 18.72 -2.73
CA HIS A 10 0.62 18.30 -3.61
C HIS A 10 2.01 18.37 -2.98
N ASN A 11 2.20 19.16 -1.92
CA ASN A 11 3.47 19.33 -1.21
C ASN A 11 3.56 18.49 0.07
N LEU A 12 2.53 17.71 0.40
CA LEU A 12 2.55 16.88 1.60
C LEU A 12 3.62 15.80 1.47
N GLN A 13 4.55 15.77 2.41
CA GLN A 13 5.62 14.77 2.48
C GLN A 13 5.28 13.63 3.44
N THR A 14 4.54 13.93 4.51
CA THR A 14 4.23 12.97 5.56
C THR A 14 2.73 12.91 5.78
N LEU A 15 2.16 11.72 5.57
CA LEU A 15 0.78 11.40 5.93
C LEU A 15 0.81 10.29 6.98
N LYS A 16 0.53 10.66 8.22
CA LYS A 16 0.36 9.72 9.34
C LYS A 16 -1.12 9.64 9.67
N LEU A 17 -1.65 8.44 9.64
CA LEU A 17 -3.03 8.12 9.92
C LEU A 17 -3.05 7.13 11.08
N THR A 18 -3.33 7.63 12.28
CA THR A 18 -3.70 6.74 13.39
C THR A 18 -5.13 6.29 13.12
N ALA A 19 -5.32 5.08 12.57
CA ALA A 19 -6.65 4.65 12.20
C ALA A 19 -7.49 4.45 13.47
N SER A 20 -8.64 5.11 13.49
CA SER A 20 -9.79 4.57 14.21
C SER A 20 -10.31 3.35 13.45
N ASP A 21 -11.08 2.49 14.10
CA ASP A 21 -11.67 1.27 13.51
C ASP A 21 -12.59 1.53 12.28
N GLN A 22 -12.69 2.78 11.81
CA GLN A 22 -13.56 3.29 10.75
C GLN A 22 -12.82 3.65 9.44
N LEU A 23 -11.49 3.55 9.39
CA LEU A 23 -10.74 3.83 8.16
C LEU A 23 -10.77 2.62 7.23
N LEU A 24 -11.75 2.60 6.32
CA LEU A 24 -11.96 1.52 5.35
C LEU A 24 -11.12 1.69 4.07
N GLU A 25 -10.94 2.93 3.62
CA GLU A 25 -10.32 3.24 2.32
C GLU A 25 -9.52 4.54 2.37
N LEU A 26 -8.44 4.58 1.59
CA LEU A 26 -7.68 5.79 1.26
C LEU A 26 -8.24 6.48 0.00
N PRO A 27 -8.02 7.80 -0.18
CA PRO A 27 -8.44 8.52 -1.38
C PRO A 27 -7.82 7.92 -2.65
N LYS A 28 -8.61 7.77 -3.72
CA LYS A 28 -8.13 7.14 -4.98
C LYS A 28 -7.09 8.02 -5.69
N GLY A 29 -7.16 9.33 -5.50
CA GLY A 29 -6.22 10.31 -6.03
C GLY A 29 -4.89 10.37 -5.30
N LEU A 30 -4.62 9.50 -4.31
CA LEU A 30 -3.34 9.50 -3.58
C LEU A 30 -2.13 9.40 -4.53
N ARG A 31 -2.28 8.72 -5.67
CA ARG A 31 -1.28 8.66 -6.76
C ARG A 31 -0.78 10.03 -7.27
N ALA A 32 -1.54 11.11 -7.05
CA ALA A 32 -1.19 12.46 -7.46
C ALA A 32 -0.25 13.19 -6.46
N MET A 33 -0.07 12.65 -5.25
CA MET A 33 0.75 13.26 -4.20
C MET A 33 2.22 12.89 -4.36
N LYS A 34 2.86 13.35 -5.44
CA LYS A 34 4.21 12.93 -5.84
C LYS A 34 5.31 13.24 -4.82
N ASN A 35 5.11 14.22 -3.94
CA ASN A 35 6.06 14.58 -2.89
C ASN A 35 5.92 13.74 -1.62
N LEU A 36 4.97 12.80 -1.58
CA LEU A 36 4.76 11.95 -0.42
C LEU A 36 5.97 11.04 -0.22
N TRP A 37 6.63 11.22 0.91
CA TRP A 37 7.82 10.50 1.34
C TRP A 37 7.48 9.43 2.37
N PHE A 38 6.49 9.70 3.23
CA PHE A 38 6.14 8.85 4.36
C PHE A 38 4.62 8.67 4.44
N LEU A 39 4.16 7.43 4.31
CA LEU A 39 2.77 7.03 4.49
C LEU A 39 2.67 5.96 5.57
N GLU A 40 2.23 6.37 6.75
CA GLU A 40 2.01 5.48 7.88
C GLU A 40 0.53 5.43 8.22
N ILE A 41 0.01 4.21 8.24
CA ILE A 41 -1.32 3.86 8.72
C ILE A 41 -1.10 2.96 9.91
N GLU A 42 -1.45 3.44 11.10
CA GLU A 42 -1.50 2.67 12.33
C GLU A 42 -2.87 1.97 12.41
N SER A 43 -2.98 0.79 13.03
CA SER A 43 -4.25 0.08 13.20
C SER A 43 -5.02 -0.19 11.90
N PHE A 44 -4.33 -0.64 10.85
CA PHE A 44 -4.89 -0.95 9.52
C PHE A 44 -5.84 -2.16 9.46
N HIS A 45 -6.36 -2.66 10.60
CA HIS A 45 -7.22 -3.84 10.66
C HIS A 45 -8.55 -3.68 9.90
N SER A 46 -9.04 -2.44 9.78
CA SER A 46 -10.27 -2.13 9.04
C SER A 46 -10.03 -1.72 7.59
N LEU A 47 -8.77 -1.54 7.16
CA LEU A 47 -8.44 -1.09 5.81
C LEU A 47 -8.72 -2.22 4.82
N LEU A 48 -9.58 -1.97 3.84
CA LEU A 48 -10.01 -2.98 2.88
C LEU A 48 -9.07 -3.13 1.69
N CYS A 49 -8.51 -2.01 1.23
CA CYS A 49 -7.59 -1.98 0.10
C CYS A 49 -6.63 -0.79 0.18
N THR A 50 -5.50 -0.91 -0.52
CA THR A 50 -4.67 0.25 -0.85
C THR A 50 -5.25 1.00 -2.05
N PRO A 51 -4.97 2.30 -2.23
CA PRO A 51 -5.45 3.00 -3.41
C PRO A 51 -4.63 2.59 -4.65
N PRO A 52 -5.26 2.59 -5.84
CA PRO A 52 -4.57 2.24 -7.07
C PRO A 52 -3.55 3.32 -7.47
N GLY A 53 -2.44 2.89 -8.09
CA GLY A 53 -1.37 3.80 -8.53
C GLY A 53 -0.42 4.23 -7.41
N LEU A 54 -0.37 3.48 -6.30
CA LEU A 54 0.59 3.72 -5.22
C LEU A 54 2.04 3.57 -5.72
N GLY A 55 2.26 2.70 -6.70
CA GLY A 55 3.56 2.53 -7.38
C GLY A 55 4.04 3.78 -8.14
N ASP A 56 3.15 4.73 -8.43
CA ASP A 56 3.53 5.98 -9.08
C ASP A 56 4.14 7.01 -8.10
N LEU A 57 4.17 6.70 -6.80
CA LEU A 57 4.77 7.51 -5.75
C LEU A 57 6.25 7.15 -5.58
N ILE A 58 7.05 7.37 -6.63
CA ILE A 58 8.45 6.92 -6.69
C ILE A 58 9.36 7.47 -5.58
N TYR A 59 8.95 8.56 -4.91
CA TYR A 59 9.66 9.15 -3.77
C TYR A 59 9.15 8.64 -2.40
N LEU A 60 8.15 7.75 -2.40
CA LEU A 60 7.65 7.14 -1.17
C LEU A 60 8.74 6.24 -0.61
N HIS A 61 9.25 6.64 0.56
CA HIS A 61 10.31 5.94 1.26
C HIS A 61 9.75 4.99 2.31
N GLU A 62 8.67 5.35 3.00
CA GLU A 62 8.07 4.48 4.01
C GLU A 62 6.58 4.27 3.75
N LEU A 63 6.17 3.01 3.80
CA LEU A 63 4.81 2.54 3.62
C LEU A 63 4.52 1.44 4.65
N SER A 64 3.63 1.71 5.60
CA SER A 64 3.37 0.74 6.67
C SER A 64 2.60 -0.51 6.21
N ILE A 65 1.73 -0.38 5.20
CA ILE A 65 0.81 -1.44 4.76
C ILE A 65 0.57 -1.40 3.25
N PHE A 66 0.65 -2.57 2.62
CA PHE A 66 0.19 -2.81 1.25
C PHE A 66 -0.80 -3.98 1.22
N ILE A 67 -2.00 -3.76 0.68
CA ILE A 67 -3.03 -4.79 0.56
C ILE A 67 -3.15 -5.16 -0.92
N VAL A 68 -2.83 -6.40 -1.24
CA VAL A 68 -2.96 -6.95 -2.60
C VAL A 68 -4.43 -7.27 -2.85
N GLY A 69 -5.02 -6.57 -3.82
CA GLY A 69 -6.42 -6.76 -4.24
C GLY A 69 -6.56 -7.80 -5.34
N GLN A 70 -7.80 -8.14 -5.72
CA GLN A 70 -8.09 -9.02 -6.86
C GLN A 70 -8.04 -8.27 -8.21
N ASP A 71 -8.22 -6.95 -8.19
CA ASP A 71 -8.15 -6.10 -9.37
C ASP A 71 -6.69 -5.87 -9.80
N VAL A 72 -6.47 -5.77 -11.11
CA VAL A 72 -5.15 -5.50 -11.73
C VAL A 72 -4.51 -4.21 -11.21
N SER A 73 -5.31 -3.21 -10.83
CA SER A 73 -4.85 -1.93 -10.29
C SER A 73 -4.38 -1.99 -8.82
N HIS A 74 -4.48 -3.16 -8.19
CA HIS A 74 -4.12 -3.42 -6.79
C HIS A 74 -3.13 -4.58 -6.65
N GLN A 75 -2.45 -4.97 -7.74
CA GLN A 75 -1.46 -6.05 -7.71
C GLN A 75 -0.14 -5.60 -7.09
N ILE A 76 0.65 -6.60 -6.67
CA ILE A 76 1.90 -6.43 -5.93
C ILE A 76 3.02 -5.77 -6.74
N ASP A 77 2.94 -5.76 -8.08
CA ASP A 77 3.92 -5.11 -8.96
C ASP A 77 3.95 -3.59 -8.81
N GLN A 78 2.95 -2.97 -8.20
CA GLN A 78 3.01 -1.56 -7.78
C GLN A 78 4.19 -1.29 -6.84
N LEU A 79 4.70 -2.29 -6.12
CA LEU A 79 5.88 -2.13 -5.27
C LEU A 79 7.20 -2.11 -6.06
N LYS A 80 7.19 -2.39 -7.38
CA LYS A 80 8.39 -2.55 -8.22
C LYS A 80 9.31 -1.33 -8.18
N GLU A 81 8.75 -0.15 -8.41
CA GLU A 81 9.53 1.10 -8.51
C GLU A 81 9.75 1.77 -7.15
N LEU A 82 9.14 1.25 -6.08
CA LEU A 82 9.23 1.84 -4.74
C LEU A 82 10.47 1.33 -4.00
N ASN A 83 11.36 2.26 -3.64
CA ASN A 83 12.52 2.00 -2.80
C ASN A 83 12.17 2.14 -1.31
N LEU A 84 11.29 1.24 -0.85
CA LEU A 84 10.75 1.28 0.51
C LEU A 84 11.83 0.91 1.55
N GLY A 85 11.77 1.61 2.67
CA GLY A 85 12.49 1.33 3.90
C GLY A 85 11.55 1.21 5.10
N GLY A 86 12.13 0.99 6.28
CA GLY A 86 11.37 0.87 7.52
C GLY A 86 10.53 -0.41 7.56
N ASN A 87 9.29 -0.29 8.04
CA ASN A 87 8.41 -1.45 8.26
C ASN A 87 7.35 -1.54 7.16
N LEU A 88 7.25 -2.70 6.51
CA LEU A 88 6.24 -2.98 5.51
C LEU A 88 5.44 -4.23 5.90
N SER A 89 4.12 -4.11 6.00
CA SER A 89 3.20 -5.25 6.01
C SER A 89 2.58 -5.41 4.63
N ILE A 90 2.58 -6.63 4.10
CA ILE A 90 1.89 -6.99 2.86
C ILE A 90 0.81 -8.01 3.20
N GLN A 91 -0.44 -7.70 2.87
CA GLN A 91 -1.61 -8.54 3.12
C GLN A 91 -2.30 -8.95 1.83
N GLY A 92 -3.11 -10.01 1.90
CA GLY A 92 -3.89 -10.51 0.76
C GLY A 92 -3.01 -11.16 -0.30
N LEU A 93 -1.86 -11.73 0.07
CA LEU A 93 -0.92 -12.33 -0.88
C LEU A 93 -1.53 -13.51 -1.68
N ASP A 94 -2.62 -14.10 -1.19
CA ASP A 94 -3.46 -15.06 -1.92
C ASP A 94 -4.15 -14.48 -3.15
N ASN A 95 -4.30 -13.15 -3.24
CA ASN A 95 -4.84 -12.46 -4.42
C ASN A 95 -3.79 -12.18 -5.51
N VAL A 96 -2.51 -12.53 -5.28
CA VAL A 96 -1.47 -12.40 -6.31
C VAL A 96 -1.80 -13.33 -7.47
N SER A 97 -2.27 -12.75 -8.57
CA SER A 97 -2.77 -13.50 -9.73
C SER A 97 -1.66 -14.00 -10.66
N ASN A 98 -0.45 -13.44 -10.55
CA ASN A 98 0.65 -13.69 -11.45
C ASN A 98 2.01 -13.71 -10.71
N ILE A 99 2.76 -14.80 -10.90
CA ILE A 99 4.08 -14.97 -10.28
C ILE A 99 5.12 -13.97 -10.80
N GLU A 100 4.98 -13.50 -12.04
CA GLU A 100 5.88 -12.50 -12.62
C GLU A 100 5.69 -11.13 -11.97
N ASP A 101 4.48 -10.81 -11.52
CA ASP A 101 4.20 -9.55 -10.82
C ASP A 101 4.82 -9.58 -9.41
N ALA A 102 4.79 -10.74 -8.74
CA ALA A 102 5.51 -10.96 -7.48
C ALA A 102 7.04 -10.83 -7.64
N LYS A 103 7.61 -11.38 -8.72
CA LYS A 103 9.04 -11.21 -9.03
C LYS A 103 9.39 -9.75 -9.29
N ARG A 104 8.54 -9.02 -10.04
CA ARG A 104 8.72 -7.59 -10.33
C ARG A 104 8.65 -6.72 -9.08
N ALA A 105 7.81 -7.07 -8.11
CA ALA A 105 7.76 -6.38 -6.82
C ALA A 105 9.11 -6.41 -6.09
N ASN A 106 9.96 -7.41 -6.37
CA ASN A 106 11.36 -7.51 -5.98
C ASN A 106 11.63 -7.05 -4.54
N LEU A 107 10.97 -7.69 -3.57
CA LEU A 107 11.10 -7.31 -2.16
C LEU A 107 12.53 -7.49 -1.62
N ILE A 108 13.31 -8.38 -2.24
CA ILE A 108 14.71 -8.65 -1.87
C ILE A 108 15.60 -7.43 -2.09
N THR A 109 15.32 -6.59 -3.10
CA THR A 109 16.14 -5.40 -3.37
C THR A 109 15.80 -4.20 -2.51
N LYS A 110 14.75 -4.28 -1.68
CA LYS A 110 14.35 -3.20 -0.75
C LYS A 110 15.23 -3.22 0.50
N ASN A 111 16.52 -2.91 0.31
CA ASN A 111 17.58 -3.05 1.31
C ASN A 111 17.38 -2.19 2.57
N ASN A 112 16.52 -1.17 2.50
CA ASN A 112 16.25 -0.27 3.62
C ASN A 112 15.11 -0.78 4.53
N LEU A 113 14.47 -1.90 4.20
CA LEU A 113 13.44 -2.48 5.06
C LEU A 113 14.08 -3.03 6.34
N THR A 114 13.53 -2.62 7.48
CA THR A 114 13.88 -3.13 8.80
C THR A 114 12.97 -4.27 9.24
N SER A 115 11.73 -4.31 8.71
CA SER A 115 10.76 -5.36 9.00
C SER A 115 9.87 -5.61 7.79
N LEU A 116 9.59 -6.87 7.51
CA LEU A 116 8.67 -7.31 6.48
C LEU A 116 7.70 -8.34 7.08
N SER A 117 6.41 -8.03 7.07
CA SER A 117 5.35 -8.95 7.44
C SER A 117 4.56 -9.36 6.21
N LEU A 118 4.39 -10.66 6.01
CA LEU A 118 3.68 -11.23 4.87
C LEU A 118 2.48 -12.02 5.41
N SER A 119 1.27 -11.68 4.95
CA SER A 119 0.07 -12.44 5.30
C SER A 119 -0.74 -12.84 4.08
N TRP A 120 -1.32 -14.03 4.20
CA TRP A 120 -2.33 -14.58 3.32
C TRP A 120 -3.63 -14.59 4.10
N THR A 121 -4.74 -14.29 3.43
CA THR A 121 -6.06 -14.35 4.05
C THR A 121 -6.37 -15.82 4.34
N ILE A 122 -6.31 -16.21 5.61
CA ILE A 122 -6.71 -17.55 6.07
C ILE A 122 -8.23 -17.54 6.22
N ASP A 123 -8.96 -17.51 5.10
CA ASP A 123 -10.24 -18.22 4.93
C ASP A 123 -10.98 -17.82 3.63
N GLY A 124 -11.53 -18.83 2.97
CA GLY A 124 -12.20 -18.77 1.66
C GLY A 124 -13.56 -18.06 1.64
N LYS A 125 -13.62 -16.80 2.11
CA LYS A 125 -14.72 -15.91 1.77
C LYS A 125 -14.25 -14.90 0.74
N LYS A 126 -14.37 -15.30 -0.52
CA LYS A 126 -14.49 -14.36 -1.63
C LYS A 126 -15.71 -13.48 -1.32
N THR A 127 -15.49 -12.27 -0.84
CA THR A 127 -16.54 -11.26 -0.82
C THR A 127 -16.91 -10.96 -2.29
N PRO A 128 -18.21 -10.87 -2.60
CA PRO A 128 -18.71 -10.78 -3.97
C PRO A 128 -18.28 -9.51 -4.69
#